data_AF-A0A3D5PGH0-F1
#
_entry.id   AF-A0A3D5PGH0-F1
#
_cell.length_a   1.000
_cell.length_b   1.000
_cell.length_c   1.000
_cell.angle_alpha   90.00
_cell.angle_beta   90.00
_cell.angle_gamma   90.00
#
_symmetry.space_group_name_H-M   'P 1'
#
loop_
_entity.id
_entity.type
_entity.pdbx_description
1 polymer ?
#
loop_
_entity_poly.entity_id
_entity_poly.type
_entity_poly.pdbx_seq_one_letter_code
_entity_poly.pdbx_strand_id
1 'polypeptide(L)' 'HEWNKFITPDELFELLSQSGVEPVDRKGFVFNPILWSWSISERDLSVNYVTASIKPA' A
#
# COMPACT_ATOMS: atom_id res chain seq x y z
N HIS A 1 -0.65 16.18 8.35
CA HIS A 1 -0.63 14.72 8.52
C HIS A 1 -0.20 14.40 9.94
N GLU A 2 -1.00 13.64 10.68
CA GLU A 2 -0.58 13.07 11.96
C GLU A 2 0.10 11.73 11.67
N TRP A 3 1.42 11.77 11.45
CA TRP A 3 2.20 10.59 11.03
C TRP A 3 2.08 9.40 11.99
N ASN A 4 1.85 9.65 13.28
CA ASN A 4 1.66 8.60 14.29
C ASN A 4 0.36 7.78 14.12
N LYS A 5 -0.57 8.24 13.26
CA LYS A 5 -1.78 7.50 12.89
C LYS A 5 -1.62 6.77 11.55
N PHE A 6 -0.48 6.94 10.88
CA PHE A 6 -0.21 6.29 9.62
C PHE A 6 0.36 4.89 9.89
N ILE A 7 -0.48 3.88 9.68
CA ILE A 7 -0.05 2.49 9.66
C ILE A 7 1.01 2.36 8.56
N THR A 8 2.08 1.64 8.81
CA THR A 8 3.11 1.36 7.80
C THR A 8 2.66 0.24 6.85
N PRO A 9 3.23 0.12 5.64
CA PRO A 9 2.91 -0.97 4.73
C PRO A 9 3.15 -2.37 5.32
N ASP A 10 4.17 -2.52 6.17
CA ASP A 10 4.48 -3.79 6.84
C ASP A 10 3.44 -4.12 7.93
N GLU A 11 3.07 -3.14 8.75
CA GLU A 11 2.02 -3.30 9.77
C GLU A 11 0.66 -3.65 9.13
N LEU A 12 0.30 -2.99 8.02
CA LEU A 12 -0.94 -3.34 7.32
C LEU A 12 -0.89 -4.77 6.77
N PHE A 13 0.24 -5.20 6.20
CA PHE A 13 0.41 -6.57 5.72
C PHE A 13 0.19 -7.58 6.83
N GLU A 14 0.77 -7.35 7.99
CA GLU A 14 0.59 -8.22 9.16
C GLU A 14 -0.87 -8.25 9.63
N LEU A 15 -1.54 -7.09 9.72
CA LEU A 15 -2.96 -7.00 10.09
C LEU A 15 -3.87 -7.77 9.10
N LEU A 16 -3.59 -7.67 7.79
CA LEU A 16 -4.32 -8.40 6.75
C LEU A 16 -4.13 -9.91 6.90
N SER A 17 -2.90 -10.38 7.08
CA SER A 17 -2.63 -11.79 7.35
C SER A 17 -3.35 -12.30 8.60
N GLN A 18 -3.34 -11.54 9.70
CA GLN A 18 -4.05 -11.88 10.94
C GLN A 18 -5.58 -11.91 10.76
N SER A 19 -6.13 -11.13 9.82
CA SER A 19 -7.55 -11.14 9.48
C SER A 19 -8.00 -12.35 8.64
N GLY A 20 -7.08 -13.21 8.23
CA GLY A 20 -7.37 -14.43 7.47
C GLY A 20 -7.43 -14.24 5.95
N VAL A 21 -6.93 -13.11 5.42
CA VAL A 21 -6.68 -12.94 3.99
C VAL A 21 -5.19 -13.02 3.71
N GLU A 22 -4.81 -13.42 2.50
CA GLU A 22 -3.42 -13.49 2.07
C GLU A 22 -3.07 -12.22 1.28
N PRO A 23 -2.29 -11.28 1.84
CA PRO A 23 -1.82 -10.12 1.09
C PRO A 23 -0.74 -10.54 0.09
N VAL A 24 -0.92 -10.21 -1.19
CA VAL A 24 -0.07 -10.68 -2.30
C VAL A 24 0.72 -9.56 -2.98
N ASP A 25 0.34 -8.30 -2.80
CA ASP A 25 1.04 -7.16 -3.39
C ASP A 25 0.85 -5.87 -2.58
N ARG A 26 1.81 -4.95 -2.70
CA ARG A 26 1.74 -3.58 -2.20
C ARG A 26 2.42 -2.61 -3.15
N LYS A 27 1.73 -1.52 -3.46
CA LYS A 27 2.22 -0.47 -4.34
C LYS A 27 1.83 0.90 -3.82
N GLY A 28 2.56 1.93 -4.21
CA GLY A 28 2.18 3.32 -3.98
C GLY A 28 1.75 4.00 -5.29
N PHE A 29 1.32 5.24 -5.16
CA PHE A 29 0.97 6.13 -6.26
C PHE A 29 1.93 7.31 -6.28
N VAL A 30 2.48 7.59 -7.45
CA VAL A 30 3.37 8.72 -7.68
C VAL A 30 2.77 9.61 -8.75
N PHE A 31 2.79 10.92 -8.50
CA PHE A 31 2.37 11.92 -9.46
C PHE A 31 3.56 12.40 -10.29
N ASN A 32 3.44 12.34 -11.62
CA ASN A 32 4.39 12.93 -12.55
C ASN A 32 3.91 14.32 -12.97
N PRO A 33 4.53 15.42 -12.50
CA PRO A 33 4.08 16.77 -12.82
C PRO A 33 4.36 17.19 -14.26
N ILE A 34 5.33 16.55 -14.94
CA ILE A 34 5.67 16.85 -16.34
C ILE A 34 4.59 16.28 -17.27
N LEU A 35 4.17 15.04 -17.01
CA LEU A 35 3.13 14.37 -17.79
C LEU A 35 1.71 14.65 -17.26
N TRP A 36 1.61 15.34 -16.12
CA TRP A 36 0.38 15.61 -15.40
C TRP A 36 -0.47 14.35 -15.18
N SER A 37 0.19 13.26 -14.80
CA SER A 37 -0.43 11.94 -14.70
C SER A 37 -0.01 11.22 -13.43
N TRP A 38 -0.84 10.28 -13.02
CA TRP A 38 -0.58 9.38 -11.90
C TRP A 38 -0.05 8.05 -12.40
N SER A 39 0.78 7.38 -11.62
CA SER A 39 1.30 6.04 -11.93
C SER A 39 1.45 5.22 -10.67
N ILE A 40 1.39 3.88 -10.82
CA ILE A 40 1.67 2.92 -9.75
C ILE A 40 3.18 2.80 -9.59
N SER A 41 3.66 2.78 -8.35
CA SER A 41 5.06 2.63 -7.96
C SER A 41 5.25 1.40 -7.10
N GLU A 42 6.21 0.54 -7.46
CA GLU A 42 6.57 -0.62 -6.65
C GLU A 42 7.52 -0.29 -5.49
N ARG A 43 8.09 0.93 -5.48
CA ARG A 43 9.21 1.28 -4.60
C ARG A 43 8.86 2.35 -3.57
N ASP A 44 7.97 3.28 -3.93
CA ASP A 44 7.62 4.39 -3.05
C ASP A 44 6.29 4.11 -2.35
N LEU A 45 6.37 3.73 -1.08
CA LEU A 45 5.25 3.47 -0.18
C LEU A 45 5.22 4.46 0.99
N SER A 46 6.06 5.50 0.94
CA SER A 46 6.43 6.31 2.11
C SER A 46 5.29 7.20 2.61
N VAL A 47 4.41 7.61 1.71
CA VAL A 47 3.31 8.55 1.99
C VAL A 47 1.93 7.99 1.64
N ASN A 48 1.88 6.98 0.78
CA ASN A 48 0.64 6.30 0.37
C ASN A 48 0.96 4.90 -0.14
N TYR A 49 0.01 3.99 0.03
CA TYR A 49 0.11 2.63 -0.50
C TYR A 49 -1.29 1.99 -0.62
N VAL A 50 -1.38 0.96 -1.46
CA VAL A 50 -2.53 0.07 -1.66
C VAL A 50 -2.06 -1.37 -1.64
N THR A 51 -2.91 -2.28 -1.17
CA THR A 51 -2.62 -3.71 -1.08
C THR A 51 -3.62 -4.52 -1.90
N ALA A 52 -3.15 -5.61 -2.51
CA ALA A 52 -4.02 -6.65 -3.05
C ALA A 52 -4.00 -7.85 -2.09
N SER A 53 -5.15 -8.47 -1.87
CA SER A 53 -5.26 -9.65 -1.00
C SER A 53 -6.25 -10.67 -1.55
N ILE A 54 -5.96 -11.94 -1.33
CA ILE A 54 -6.79 -13.07 -1.74
C ILE A 54 -7.46 -13.63 -0.49
N LYS A 55 -8.76 -13.93 -0.59
CA LYS A 55 -9.44 -14.71 0.43
C LYS A 55 -9.17 -16.21 0.16
N PRO A 56 -8.55 -16.95 1.10
CA PRO A 56 -8.39 -18.40 0.98
C PRO A 56 -9.74 -19.11 0.83
N ALA A 57 -9.75 -20.24 0.11
CA ALA A 57 -10.95 -21.05 -0.14
C ALA A 57 -11.53 -21.68 1.13
#